data_AF-A5UKL2-F1
#
_entry.id   AF-A5UKL2-F1
#
_cell.length_a   1.000
_cell.length_b   1.000
_cell.length_c   1.000
_cell.angle_alpha   90.00
_cell.angle_beta   90.00
_cell.angle_gamma   90.00
#
_symmetry.space_group_name_H-M   'P 1'
#
loop_
_entity.id
_entity.type
_entity.pdbx_description
1 polymer ?
#
loop_
_entity_poly.entity_id
_entity_poly.type
_entity_poly.pdbx_seq_one_letter_code
_entity_poly.pdbx_strand_id
1 'polypeptide(L)'
;MINTWGKEEITKLNYEFRQDGIYDKKTSKKLKLKFLEYNQGLSMNFGFSRHNINIDFEKKIMEGCINKNMTNKDIEIVFELLEKYHIYQLNSGKYWKKLTYHSSSYFDGYEWSLYLVFERDKYLRIFNGNDYPDIFTHLAQEIIDLTGKDILNVNSIDEKDFKLYKKYGDEILNE
;
A
#
# COMPACT_ATOMS: atom_id res chain seq x y z
N MET A 1 2.48 -9.97 10.76
CA MET A 1 3.52 -9.13 11.36
C MET A 1 4.89 -9.57 10.89
N ILE A 2 5.42 -8.87 9.89
CA ILE A 2 6.84 -8.93 9.54
C ILE A 2 7.68 -8.46 10.75
N ASN A 3 8.68 -9.26 11.14
CA ASN A 3 9.74 -8.78 12.00
C ASN A 3 10.65 -7.82 11.19
N THR A 4 10.71 -6.55 11.58
CA THR A 4 11.57 -5.51 10.96
C THR A 4 12.92 -5.37 11.65
N TRP A 5 13.17 -6.11 12.74
CA TRP A 5 14.46 -6.10 13.42
C TRP A 5 15.56 -6.60 12.47
N GLY A 6 16.59 -5.77 12.26
CA GLY A 6 17.70 -6.05 11.35
C GLY A 6 17.47 -5.65 9.89
N LYS A 7 16.32 -5.04 9.55
CA LYS A 7 16.03 -4.56 8.19
C LYS A 7 16.34 -3.07 8.02
N GLU A 8 16.83 -2.69 6.84
CA GLU A 8 17.13 -1.30 6.46
C GLU A 8 15.89 -0.64 5.83
N GLU A 9 15.48 0.52 6.36
CA GLU A 9 14.40 1.29 5.76
C GLU A 9 14.87 2.02 4.49
N ILE A 10 14.11 1.87 3.41
CA ILE A 10 14.36 2.51 2.12
C ILE A 10 13.94 3.98 2.21
N THR A 11 14.92 4.88 2.01
CA THR A 11 14.69 6.33 1.99
C THR A 11 15.14 6.96 0.67
N LYS A 12 14.63 8.17 0.38
CA LYS A 12 15.02 8.94 -0.82
C LYS A 12 16.49 9.35 -0.85
N LEU A 13 17.23 9.22 0.25
CA LEU A 13 18.67 9.48 0.31
C LEU A 13 19.44 8.47 -0.54
N ASN A 14 19.17 7.18 -0.36
CA ASN A 14 19.94 6.08 -0.96
C ASN A 14 19.22 5.42 -2.15
N TYR A 15 17.92 5.66 -2.31
CA TYR A 15 17.09 4.99 -3.31
C TYR A 15 16.32 5.97 -4.18
N GLU A 16 16.07 5.55 -5.41
CA GLU A 16 15.22 6.23 -6.37
C GLU A 16 13.88 5.48 -6.47
N PHE A 17 12.78 6.23 -6.35
CA PHE A 17 11.42 5.69 -6.37
C PHE A 17 10.77 5.98 -7.72
N ARG A 18 10.59 4.94 -8.52
CA ARG A 18 9.96 5.00 -9.83
C ARG A 18 8.58 4.36 -9.78
N GLN A 19 7.81 4.57 -10.84
CA GLN A 19 6.49 3.96 -10.98
C GLN A 19 6.58 2.42 -10.96
N ASP A 20 7.60 1.86 -11.61
CA ASP A 20 7.77 0.42 -11.75
C ASP A 20 8.54 -0.22 -10.59
N GLY A 21 9.14 0.56 -9.68
CA GLY A 21 9.84 0.00 -8.52
C GLY A 21 10.84 0.92 -7.85
N ILE A 22 11.70 0.32 -7.03
CA ILE A 22 12.71 1.02 -6.23
C ILE A 22 14.09 0.63 -6.71
N TYR A 23 14.95 1.62 -6.93
CA TYR A 23 16.28 1.46 -7.48
C TYR A 23 17.34 1.94 -6.50
N ASP A 24 18.41 1.16 -6.33
CA ASP A 24 19.58 1.55 -5.57
C ASP A 24 20.38 2.60 -6.36
N LYS A 25 20.56 3.80 -5.79
CA LYS A 25 21.21 4.92 -6.52
C LYS A 25 22.69 4.66 -6.84
N LYS A 26 23.39 3.86 -6.04
CA LYS A 26 24.81 3.56 -6.26
C LYS A 26 25.00 2.59 -7.41
N THR A 27 24.11 1.62 -7.55
CA THR A 27 24.24 0.53 -8.52
C THR A 27 23.28 0.64 -9.70
N SER A 28 22.29 1.54 -9.64
CA SER A 28 21.17 1.66 -10.58
C SER A 28 20.36 0.37 -10.77
N LYS A 29 20.45 -0.59 -9.85
CA LYS A 29 19.74 -1.87 -9.91
C LYS A 29 18.37 -1.76 -9.22
N LYS A 30 17.32 -2.28 -9.88
CA LYS A 30 15.98 -2.46 -9.30
C LYS A 30 16.05 -3.48 -8.16
N LEU A 31 15.46 -3.14 -7.02
CA LEU A 31 15.32 -4.07 -5.91
C LEU A 31 14.18 -5.05 -6.21
N LYS A 32 14.44 -6.34 -6.01
CA LYS A 32 13.41 -7.38 -6.13
C LYS A 32 12.49 -7.33 -4.90
N LEU A 33 11.19 -7.12 -5.13
CA LEU A 33 10.17 -7.27 -4.09
C LEU A 33 10.01 -8.75 -3.74
N LYS A 34 10.09 -9.08 -2.45
CA LYS A 34 9.99 -10.46 -1.94
C LYS A 34 8.70 -10.71 -1.19
N PHE A 35 8.22 -9.69 -0.47
CA PHE A 35 7.05 -9.82 0.36
C PHE A 35 6.28 -8.51 0.47
N LEU A 36 4.96 -8.60 0.58
CA LEU A 36 4.05 -7.47 0.80
C LEU A 36 3.14 -7.80 1.99
N GLU A 37 3.00 -6.87 2.93
CA GLU A 37 2.01 -6.95 4.01
C GLU A 37 1.20 -5.67 4.06
N TYR A 38 -0.12 -5.82 3.96
CA TYR A 38 -1.08 -4.78 4.25
C TYR A 38 -1.80 -5.10 5.55
N ASN A 39 -1.95 -4.11 6.41
CA ASN A 39 -2.74 -4.21 7.64
C ASN A 39 -3.62 -2.98 7.80
N GLN A 40 -4.85 -3.17 8.24
CA GLN A 40 -5.75 -2.10 8.65
C GLN A 40 -6.60 -2.51 9.86
N GLY A 41 -6.80 -1.56 10.78
CA GLY A 41 -7.62 -1.74 11.98
C GLY A 41 -8.08 -0.41 12.57
N LEU A 42 -8.70 -0.46 13.75
CA LEU A 42 -9.00 0.74 14.54
C LEU A 42 -7.71 1.28 15.16
N SER A 43 -7.56 2.60 15.28
CA SER A 43 -6.35 3.23 15.85
C SER A 43 -6.07 2.79 17.30
N MET A 44 -7.12 2.45 18.06
CA MET A 44 -7.00 1.99 19.45
C MET A 44 -6.97 0.46 19.61
N ASN A 45 -6.85 -0.32 18.54
CA ASN A 45 -7.10 -1.77 18.62
C ASN A 45 -5.96 -2.62 19.20
N PHE A 46 -4.98 -2.03 19.92
CA PHE A 46 -3.89 -2.72 20.64
C PHE A 46 -3.30 -3.96 19.91
N GLY A 47 -3.12 -3.89 18.58
CA GLY A 47 -2.52 -4.97 17.78
C GLY A 47 -3.47 -5.89 17.00
N PHE A 48 -4.79 -5.66 17.00
CA PHE A 48 -5.74 -6.41 16.16
C PHE A 48 -6.06 -5.67 14.86
N SER A 49 -5.39 -6.03 13.76
CA SER A 49 -5.81 -5.64 12.40
C SER A 49 -7.07 -6.43 12.02
N ARG A 50 -8.12 -5.74 11.57
CA ARG A 50 -9.35 -6.39 11.06
C ARG A 50 -9.18 -6.89 9.64
N HIS A 51 -8.31 -6.23 8.87
CA HIS A 51 -8.04 -6.58 7.48
C HIS A 51 -6.53 -6.71 7.32
N ASN A 52 -6.07 -7.88 6.89
CA ASN A 52 -4.67 -8.12 6.62
C ASN A 52 -4.50 -8.95 5.35
N ILE A 53 -3.50 -8.61 4.56
CA ILE A 53 -3.06 -9.40 3.42
C ILE A 53 -1.55 -9.54 3.55
N ASN A 54 -1.07 -10.76 3.45
CA ASN A 54 0.34 -11.08 3.33
C ASN A 54 0.55 -11.77 1.98
N ILE A 55 1.55 -11.35 1.22
CA ILE A 55 1.94 -11.97 -0.04
C ILE A 55 3.43 -12.30 0.03
N ASP A 56 3.76 -13.59 -0.03
CA ASP A 56 5.13 -14.09 -0.22
C ASP A 56 5.30 -14.44 -1.71
N PHE A 57 6.01 -13.57 -2.45
CA PHE A 57 6.18 -13.73 -3.89
C PHE A 57 7.12 -14.89 -4.25
N GLU A 58 8.02 -15.27 -3.34
CA GLU A 58 8.96 -16.38 -3.58
C GLU A 58 8.27 -17.73 -3.36
N LYS A 59 7.45 -17.84 -2.31
CA LYS A 59 6.61 -19.02 -2.06
C LYS A 59 5.32 -19.05 -2.88
N LYS A 60 4.96 -17.92 -3.48
CA LYS A 60 3.71 -17.71 -4.24
C LYS A 60 2.47 -18.00 -3.40
N ILE A 61 2.41 -17.40 -2.22
CA ILE A 61 1.31 -17.59 -1.28
C ILE A 61 0.75 -16.22 -0.89
N MET A 62 -0.58 -16.11 -0.88
CA MET A 62 -1.34 -15.02 -0.30
C MET A 62 -2.09 -15.53 0.94
N GLU A 63 -2.03 -14.80 2.04
CA GLU A 63 -2.66 -15.15 3.33
C GLU A 63 -3.37 -13.96 3.97
N GLY A 64 -4.37 -14.24 4.82
CA GLY A 64 -5.13 -13.25 5.57
C GLY A 64 -6.60 -13.21 5.11
N CYS A 65 -7.08 -12.05 4.66
CA CYS A 65 -8.43 -11.89 4.11
C CYS A 65 -8.70 -12.80 2.90
N ILE A 66 -7.65 -13.20 2.17
CA ILE A 66 -7.68 -14.21 1.13
C ILE A 66 -6.52 -15.17 1.38
N ASN A 67 -6.81 -16.46 1.46
CA ASN A 67 -5.81 -17.52 1.50
C ASN A 67 -5.78 -18.22 0.13
N LYS A 68 -4.65 -18.17 -0.57
CA LYS A 68 -4.52 -18.72 -1.93
C LYS A 68 -3.06 -19.02 -2.28
N ASN A 69 -2.83 -20.16 -2.94
CA ASN A 69 -1.61 -20.38 -3.70
C ASN A 69 -1.68 -19.60 -5.01
N MET A 70 -0.73 -18.69 -5.23
CA MET A 70 -0.70 -17.78 -6.35
C MET A 70 -0.07 -18.41 -7.58
N THR A 71 -0.70 -18.20 -8.73
CA THR A 71 -0.12 -18.46 -10.04
C THR A 71 0.82 -17.32 -10.45
N ASN A 72 1.60 -17.51 -11.51
CA ASN A 72 2.40 -16.40 -12.07
C ASN A 72 1.52 -15.23 -12.52
N LYS A 73 0.35 -15.53 -13.09
CA LYS A 73 -0.62 -14.51 -13.50
C LYS A 73 -1.15 -13.71 -12.30
N ASP A 74 -1.41 -14.36 -11.16
CA ASP A 74 -1.81 -13.64 -9.95
C ASP A 74 -0.72 -12.68 -9.48
N ILE A 75 0.55 -13.10 -9.58
CA ILE A 75 1.71 -12.27 -9.23
C ILE A 75 1.85 -11.10 -10.19
N GLU A 76 1.72 -11.34 -11.50
CA GLU A 76 1.75 -10.30 -12.54
C GLU A 76 0.68 -9.23 -12.27
N ILE A 77 -0.57 -9.64 -11.99
CA ILE A 77 -1.66 -8.71 -11.64
C ILE A 77 -1.30 -7.86 -10.42
N VAL A 78 -0.73 -8.46 -9.36
CA VAL A 78 -0.30 -7.69 -8.18
C VAL A 78 0.74 -6.65 -8.56
N PHE A 79 1.76 -7.02 -9.35
CA PHE A 79 2.75 -6.04 -9.82
C PHE A 79 2.14 -4.96 -10.71
N GLU A 80 1.27 -5.32 -11.67
CA GLU A 80 0.54 -4.37 -12.51
C GLU A 80 -0.24 -3.35 -11.67
N LEU A 81 -0.92 -3.79 -10.60
CA LEU A 81 -1.62 -2.90 -9.68
C LEU A 81 -0.65 -1.98 -8.91
N LEU A 82 0.48 -2.51 -8.43
CA LEU A 82 1.50 -1.72 -7.74
C LEU A 82 2.05 -0.60 -8.66
N GLU A 83 2.26 -0.91 -9.94
CA GLU A 83 2.79 0.02 -10.94
C GLU A 83 1.72 1.01 -11.42
N LYS A 84 0.52 0.54 -11.74
CA LYS A 84 -0.62 1.37 -12.18
C LYS A 84 -1.01 2.41 -11.13
N TYR A 85 -0.96 2.02 -9.85
CA TYR A 85 -1.32 2.90 -8.73
C TYR A 85 -0.10 3.45 -7.99
N HIS A 86 1.05 3.54 -8.66
CA HIS A 86 2.23 4.28 -8.22
C HIS A 86 2.65 3.96 -6.77
N ILE A 87 2.48 2.72 -6.33
CA ILE A 87 2.53 2.35 -4.90
C ILE A 87 3.90 2.61 -4.29
N TYR A 88 4.96 2.40 -5.06
CA TYR A 88 6.33 2.72 -4.63
C TYR A 88 6.55 4.22 -4.35
N GLN A 89 5.73 5.10 -4.91
CA GLN A 89 5.93 6.55 -4.82
C GLN A 89 5.03 7.24 -3.79
N LEU A 90 4.20 6.50 -3.06
CA LEU A 90 3.22 7.06 -2.12
C LEU A 90 3.83 7.90 -0.99
N ASN A 91 5.13 7.79 -0.71
CA ASN A 91 5.85 8.71 0.19
C ASN A 91 6.10 10.11 -0.43
N SER A 92 5.41 10.47 -1.51
CA SER A 92 5.41 11.80 -2.10
C SER A 92 4.14 12.55 -1.71
N GLY A 93 4.27 13.80 -1.25
CA GLY A 93 3.13 14.64 -0.87
C GLY A 93 2.12 14.88 -1.99
N LYS A 94 2.48 14.63 -3.26
CA LYS A 94 1.56 14.77 -4.40
C LYS A 94 0.37 13.81 -4.35
N TYR A 95 0.49 12.70 -3.62
CA TYR A 95 -0.57 11.69 -3.45
C TYR A 95 -1.41 11.92 -2.20
N TRP A 96 -1.26 13.06 -1.54
CA TRP A 96 -1.94 13.35 -0.27
C TRP A 96 -2.54 14.75 -0.27
N LYS A 97 -3.09 15.19 -1.41
CA LYS A 97 -3.78 16.47 -1.55
C LYS A 97 -4.93 16.57 -0.55
N LYS A 98 -5.70 15.50 -0.33
CA LYS A 98 -6.80 15.50 0.66
C LYS A 98 -6.33 15.78 2.10
N LEU A 99 -5.13 15.36 2.51
CA LEU A 99 -4.63 15.59 3.90
C LEU A 99 -4.68 17.06 4.30
N THR A 100 -4.55 17.99 3.33
CA THR A 100 -4.64 19.43 3.60
C THR A 100 -6.02 19.90 4.07
N TYR A 101 -7.07 19.09 3.88
CA TYR A 101 -8.46 19.40 4.21
C TYR A 101 -8.95 18.77 5.52
N HIS A 102 -8.12 17.96 6.20
CA HIS A 102 -8.56 17.21 7.37
C HIS A 102 -7.61 17.41 8.57
N SER A 103 -8.16 17.96 9.66
CA SER A 103 -7.48 18.03 10.95
C SER A 103 -8.08 16.98 11.89
N SER A 104 -7.65 15.73 11.78
CA SER A 104 -8.11 14.67 12.69
C SER A 104 -7.02 14.31 13.70
N SER A 105 -7.45 14.06 14.93
CA SER A 105 -6.61 13.53 16.01
C SER A 105 -6.35 12.04 15.81
N TYR A 106 -5.08 11.62 15.86
CA TYR A 106 -4.59 10.24 15.67
C TYR A 106 -5.28 9.14 16.51
N PHE A 107 -6.01 9.49 17.56
CA PHE A 107 -6.58 8.55 18.54
C PHE A 107 -8.04 8.17 18.29
N ASP A 108 -8.73 8.80 17.34
CA ASP A 108 -10.12 8.48 17.00
C ASP A 108 -10.21 8.09 15.52
N GLY A 109 -10.60 6.84 15.22
CA GLY A 109 -10.76 6.33 13.85
C GLY A 109 -9.95 5.07 13.50
N TYR A 110 -9.32 5.05 12.31
CA TYR A 110 -8.63 3.88 11.75
C TYR A 110 -7.14 4.13 11.51
N GLU A 111 -6.36 3.04 11.50
CA GLU A 111 -4.96 3.03 11.10
C GLU A 111 -4.74 1.95 10.03
N TRP A 112 -3.85 2.22 9.08
CA TRP A 112 -3.40 1.23 8.14
C TRP A 112 -1.89 1.34 7.88
N SER A 113 -1.31 0.25 7.39
CA SER A 113 0.08 0.19 6.97
C SER A 113 0.27 -0.77 5.81
N LEU A 114 1.17 -0.39 4.91
CA LEU A 114 1.68 -1.20 3.81
C LEU A 114 3.19 -1.35 3.99
N TYR A 115 3.65 -2.58 4.04
CA TYR A 115 5.05 -2.95 4.09
C TYR A 115 5.42 -3.67 2.80
N LEU A 116 6.42 -3.14 2.10
CA LEU A 116 7.05 -3.77 0.95
C LEU A 116 8.46 -4.20 1.37
N VAL A 117 8.72 -5.51 1.41
CA VAL A 117 10.03 -6.06 1.78
C VAL A 117 10.74 -6.53 0.53
N PHE A 118 11.93 -6.00 0.32
CA PHE A 118 12.77 -6.25 -0.83
C PHE A 118 13.95 -7.16 -0.45
N GLU A 119 14.71 -7.58 -1.46
CA GLU A 119 15.98 -8.26 -1.24
C GLU A 119 16.94 -7.46 -0.34
N ARG A 120 17.89 -8.19 0.28
CA ARG A 120 18.93 -7.63 1.17
C ARG A 120 18.37 -6.95 2.42
N ASP A 121 17.26 -7.48 2.94
CA ASP A 121 16.63 -7.02 4.17
C ASP A 121 16.24 -5.54 4.12
N LYS A 122 15.83 -5.05 2.95
CA LYS A 122 15.38 -3.67 2.76
C LYS A 122 13.86 -3.61 2.81
N TYR A 123 13.28 -2.54 3.34
CA TYR A 123 11.83 -2.38 3.34
C TYR A 123 11.38 -0.95 3.08
N LEU A 124 10.24 -0.79 2.43
CA LEU A 124 9.49 0.45 2.37
C LEU A 124 8.24 0.29 3.25
N ARG A 125 8.04 1.24 4.16
CA ARG A 125 6.81 1.34 4.94
C ARG A 125 6.03 2.58 4.52
N ILE A 126 4.74 2.42 4.29
CA ILE A 126 3.77 3.50 4.10
C ILE A 126 2.68 3.27 5.14
N PHE A 127 2.33 4.28 5.91
CA PHE A 127 1.29 4.16 6.93
C PHE A 127 0.65 5.50 7.19
N ASN A 128 -0.63 5.49 7.59
CA ASN A 128 -1.30 6.68 8.11
C ASN A 128 -2.49 6.27 8.98
N GLY A 129 -2.94 7.21 9.82
CA GLY A 129 -4.20 7.12 10.54
C GLY A 129 -5.20 8.09 9.92
N ASN A 130 -6.47 7.67 9.84
CA ASN A 130 -7.61 8.48 9.43
C ASN A 130 -7.59 9.08 8.02
N ASP A 131 -6.58 8.77 7.21
CA ASP A 131 -6.52 9.19 5.82
C ASP A 131 -5.82 8.14 4.94
N TYR A 132 -6.08 8.22 3.63
CA TYR A 132 -5.48 7.40 2.59
C TYR A 132 -4.78 8.28 1.54
N PRO A 133 -3.87 7.73 0.74
CA PRO A 133 -3.41 8.38 -0.47
C PRO A 133 -4.57 8.58 -1.44
N ASP A 134 -4.56 9.68 -2.20
CA ASP A 134 -5.66 10.08 -3.08
C ASP A 134 -6.04 9.00 -4.11
N ILE A 135 -5.07 8.21 -4.56
CA ILE A 135 -5.25 7.13 -5.55
C ILE A 135 -5.65 5.77 -4.93
N PHE A 136 -5.68 5.68 -3.60
CA PHE A 136 -5.89 4.41 -2.90
C PHE A 136 -7.32 3.88 -3.09
N THR A 137 -8.31 4.77 -3.20
CA THR A 137 -9.71 4.36 -3.45
C THR A 137 -9.89 3.71 -4.81
N HIS A 138 -9.16 4.16 -5.84
CA HIS A 138 -9.18 3.54 -7.16
C HIS A 138 -8.55 2.15 -7.15
N LEU A 139 -7.38 2.01 -6.50
CA LEU A 139 -6.76 0.70 -6.28
C LEU A 139 -7.73 -0.26 -5.59
N ALA A 140 -8.36 0.19 -4.50
CA ALA A 140 -9.27 -0.64 -3.73
C ALA A 140 -10.50 -1.06 -4.54
N GLN A 141 -11.07 -0.16 -5.34
CA GLN A 141 -12.19 -0.47 -6.21
C GLN A 141 -11.80 -1.50 -7.29
N GLU A 142 -10.63 -1.37 -7.91
CA GLU A 142 -10.18 -2.35 -8.90
C GLU A 142 -9.91 -3.72 -8.27
N ILE A 143 -9.39 -3.77 -7.04
CA ILE A 143 -9.25 -5.03 -6.29
C ILE A 143 -10.63 -5.65 -6.02
N ILE A 144 -11.64 -4.85 -5.66
CA ILE A 144 -13.01 -5.33 -5.49
C ILE A 144 -13.55 -5.88 -6.81
N ASP A 145 -13.36 -5.19 -7.93
CA ASP A 145 -13.85 -5.63 -9.23
C ASP A 145 -13.17 -6.95 -9.68
N LEU A 146 -11.88 -7.11 -9.38
CA LEU A 146 -11.10 -8.32 -9.70
C LEU A 146 -11.43 -9.52 -8.79
N THR A 147 -11.74 -9.29 -7.51
CA THR A 147 -11.80 -10.35 -6.49
C THR A 147 -13.19 -10.55 -5.87
N GLY A 148 -14.10 -9.60 -6.07
CA GLY A 148 -15.39 -9.52 -5.39
C GLY A 148 -15.29 -9.21 -3.89
N LYS A 149 -14.12 -8.79 -3.38
CA LYS A 149 -13.86 -8.60 -1.95
C LYS A 149 -13.27 -7.23 -1.66
N ASP A 150 -13.77 -6.58 -0.61
CA ASP A 150 -13.22 -5.32 -0.10
C ASP A 150 -12.03 -5.58 0.82
N ILE A 151 -10.89 -5.96 0.23
CA ILE A 151 -9.73 -6.39 1.00
C ILE A 151 -9.01 -5.22 1.68
N LEU A 152 -9.13 -4.01 1.11
CA LEU A 152 -8.55 -2.78 1.65
C LEU A 152 -9.54 -2.00 2.54
N ASN A 153 -10.73 -2.56 2.81
CA ASN A 153 -11.78 -1.98 3.66
C ASN A 153 -12.16 -0.54 3.26
N VAL A 154 -12.20 -0.27 1.95
CA VAL A 154 -12.46 1.07 1.40
C VAL A 154 -13.93 1.47 1.55
N ASN A 155 -14.86 0.50 1.62
CA ASN A 155 -16.28 0.79 1.81
C ASN A 155 -16.62 1.30 3.22
N SER A 156 -15.63 1.33 4.13
CA SER A 156 -15.77 1.97 5.44
C SER A 156 -15.58 3.50 5.41
N ILE A 157 -15.12 4.07 4.30
CA ILE A 157 -14.92 5.51 4.12
C ILE A 157 -16.28 6.20 3.90
N ASP A 158 -16.48 7.37 4.54
CA ASP A 158 -17.67 8.20 4.34
C ASP A 158 -17.81 8.66 2.88
N GLU A 159 -19.04 8.76 2.38
CA GLU A 159 -19.33 9.10 0.98
C GLU A 159 -18.72 10.45 0.55
N LYS A 160 -18.69 11.45 1.45
CA LYS A 160 -18.10 12.76 1.13
C LYS A 160 -16.60 12.67 0.93
N ASP A 161 -15.93 11.92 1.79
CA ASP A 161 -14.49 11.67 1.69
C ASP A 161 -14.15 10.82 0.48
N PHE A 162 -14.96 9.80 0.19
CA PHE A 162 -14.81 8.96 -0.99
C PHE A 162 -14.87 9.79 -2.29
N LYS A 163 -15.80 10.76 -2.39
CA LYS A 163 -15.88 11.68 -3.53
C LYS A 163 -14.61 12.54 -3.68
N LEU A 164 -14.01 12.98 -2.58
CA LEU A 164 -12.76 13.74 -2.61
C LEU A 164 -11.58 12.89 -3.05
N TYR A 165 -11.42 11.67 -2.51
CA TYR A 165 -10.39 10.74 -2.96
C TYR A 165 -10.53 10.44 -4.45
N LYS A 166 -11.75 10.14 -4.91
CA LYS A 166 -12.01 9.89 -6.33
C LYS A 166 -11.58 11.06 -7.21
N LYS A 167 -11.96 12.29 -6.85
CA LYS A 167 -11.57 13.50 -7.58
C LYS A 167 -10.04 13.65 -7.69
N TYR A 168 -9.33 13.60 -6.57
CA TYR A 168 -7.87 13.82 -6.58
C TYR A 168 -7.11 12.65 -7.19
N GLY A 169 -7.58 11.42 -7.01
CA GLY A 169 -7.02 10.25 -7.68
C GLY A 169 -7.20 10.32 -9.20
N ASP A 170 -8.36 10.76 -9.68
CA ASP A 170 -8.59 10.98 -11.13
C ASP A 170 -7.64 12.05 -11.69
N GLU A 171 -7.40 13.15 -10.97
CA GLU A 171 -6.41 14.15 -11.38
C GLU A 171 -5.00 13.54 -11.52
N ILE A 172 -4.58 12.74 -10.54
CA ILE A 172 -3.23 12.15 -10.51
C ILE A 172 -3.03 11.07 -11.57
N LEU A 173 -4.04 10.25 -11.84
CA LEU A 173 -3.95 9.13 -12.78
C LEU A 173 -4.10 9.55 -14.25
N ASN A 174 -4.59 10.77 -14.50
CA ASN A 174 -4.74 11.33 -15.85
C ASN A 174 -3.67 12.38 -16.21
N GLU A 175 -2.72 12.66 -15.30
CA GLU A 175 -1.50 13.46 -15.54
C GLU A 175 -0.45 12.68 -16.34
#